data_AF-A0A0Q7DRR8-F1
#
_entry.id   AF-A0A0Q7DRR8-F1
#
_cell.length_a   1.000
_cell.length_b   1.000
_cell.length_c   1.000
_cell.angle_alpha   90.00
_cell.angle_beta   90.00
_cell.angle_gamma   90.00
#
_symmetry.space_group_name_H-M   'P 1'
#
loop_
_entity.id
_entity.type
_entity.pdbx_description
1 polymer ?
#
loop_
_entity_poly.entity_id
_entity_poly.type
_entity_poly.pdbx_seq_one_letter_code
_entity_poly.pdbx_strand_id
1 'polypeptide(L)'
;MTLLRSGLLLLATLSLLAACTSVVPPAKPPGSTSSVAPIQLTQGGIMAAINGTRAAAGKPPLRYNIQLENAARSQANLMAAKDTLSHDLGVTLRQRVTTAGYDGAVGENVAGGQSTLDQAINGWLASPAHRDTLLSTKFQEFGLAVATVPANRTSKYRTYWAFIAGGPFEAWR
;
A
#
# COMPACT_ATOMS: atom_id res chain seq x y z
N MET A 1 -66.64 -2.00 67.62
CA MET A 1 -65.89 -2.76 66.59
C MET A 1 -66.55 -2.53 65.25
N THR A 2 -65.75 -2.48 64.17
CA THR A 2 -66.14 -2.33 62.75
C THR A 2 -66.69 -0.95 62.36
N LEU A 3 -65.85 -0.02 61.88
CA LEU A 3 -65.40 0.15 60.48
C LEU A 3 -66.49 0.78 59.59
N LEU A 4 -66.26 1.97 59.01
CA LEU A 4 -65.86 2.13 57.59
C LEU A 4 -65.99 3.59 57.10
N ARG A 5 -64.84 4.13 56.68
CA ARG A 5 -64.57 4.89 55.43
C ARG A 5 -65.37 6.17 55.10
N SER A 6 -64.70 7.29 55.34
CA SER A 6 -64.83 8.55 54.61
C SER A 6 -64.61 8.36 53.11
N GLY A 7 -65.48 8.95 52.30
CA GLY A 7 -65.27 9.16 50.86
C GLY A 7 -65.62 10.59 50.51
N LEU A 8 -64.62 11.41 50.23
CA LEU A 8 -64.77 12.76 49.68
C LEU A 8 -64.39 12.71 48.20
N LEU A 9 -65.32 13.14 47.33
CA LEU A 9 -65.08 13.40 45.92
C LEU A 9 -64.00 14.47 45.75
N LEU A 10 -63.19 14.37 44.69
CA LEU A 10 -62.86 15.53 43.86
C LEU A 10 -62.31 15.12 42.49
N LEU A 11 -62.94 15.66 41.45
CA LEU A 11 -62.52 15.66 40.05
C LEU A 11 -61.21 16.46 39.88
N ALA A 12 -60.32 16.01 38.99
CA ALA A 12 -59.34 16.86 38.31
C ALA A 12 -58.90 16.18 37.00
N THR A 13 -59.55 16.52 35.89
CA THR A 13 -59.02 17.34 34.78
C THR A 13 -57.92 16.70 33.94
N LEU A 14 -58.34 16.34 32.73
CA LEU A 14 -57.58 15.88 31.57
C LEU A 14 -56.51 16.91 31.16
N SER A 15 -55.25 16.48 31.07
CA SER A 15 -54.17 17.27 30.46
C SER A 15 -53.52 16.44 29.35
N LEU A 16 -53.84 16.77 28.10
CA LEU A 16 -53.10 16.28 26.92
C LEU A 16 -51.73 16.96 26.90
N LEU A 17 -50.66 16.20 27.17
CA LEU A 17 -49.30 16.61 26.78
C LEU A 17 -48.99 16.01 25.41
N ALA A 18 -49.15 16.85 24.39
CA ALA A 18 -48.35 16.74 23.17
C ALA A 18 -46.97 17.34 23.47
N ALA A 19 -45.90 16.66 23.04
CA ALA A 19 -44.88 17.22 22.14
C ALA A 19 -43.46 16.65 22.36
N CYS A 20 -42.87 16.28 21.21
CA CYS A 20 -41.47 16.38 20.82
C CYS A 20 -40.44 15.44 21.48
N THR A 21 -40.38 14.20 20.99
CA THR A 21 -39.12 13.44 21.03
C THR A 21 -38.21 13.92 19.90
N SER A 22 -37.25 14.79 20.21
CA SER A 22 -36.13 15.07 19.30
C SER A 22 -35.25 13.83 19.22
N VAL A 23 -35.39 13.06 18.15
CA VAL A 23 -34.47 11.97 17.81
C VAL A 23 -33.13 12.61 17.45
N VAL A 24 -32.17 12.56 18.37
CA VAL A 24 -30.77 12.90 18.10
C VAL A 24 -30.21 11.77 17.22
N PRO A 25 -29.76 12.04 15.98
CA PRO A 25 -29.06 11.02 15.19
C PRO A 25 -27.75 10.67 15.91
N PRO A 26 -27.31 9.39 15.90
CA PRO A 26 -26.08 9.00 16.55
C PRO A 26 -24.91 9.79 15.96
N ALA A 27 -24.17 10.47 16.84
CA ALA A 27 -22.96 11.19 16.48
C ALA A 27 -21.96 10.23 15.83
N LYS A 28 -21.52 10.56 14.60
CA LYS A 28 -20.43 9.89 13.91
C LYS A 28 -19.18 9.96 14.82
N PRO A 29 -18.56 8.82 15.18
CA PRO A 29 -17.37 8.86 16.04
C PRO A 29 -16.25 9.67 15.37
N PRO A 30 -15.51 10.49 16.15
CA PRO A 30 -14.43 11.30 15.62
C PRO A 30 -13.26 10.41 15.20
N GLY A 31 -12.75 10.64 13.99
CA GLY A 31 -11.41 10.26 13.56
C GLY A 31 -11.09 8.77 13.64
N SER A 32 -11.31 8.04 12.55
CA SER A 32 -10.53 6.84 12.26
C SER A 32 -9.05 7.27 12.22
N THR A 33 -8.32 7.04 13.31
CA THR A 33 -6.87 6.96 13.26
C THR A 33 -6.57 5.91 12.20
N SER A 34 -6.07 6.34 11.05
CA SER A 34 -5.59 5.42 10.02
C SER A 34 -4.41 4.68 10.61
N SER A 35 -4.70 3.57 11.30
CA SER A 35 -3.76 2.49 11.44
C SER A 35 -3.32 2.17 10.02
N VAL A 36 -2.04 2.42 9.72
CA VAL A 36 -1.46 2.00 8.46
C VAL A 36 -1.51 0.48 8.48
N ALA A 37 -2.57 -0.09 7.93
CA ALA A 37 -2.65 -1.52 7.71
C ALA A 37 -1.40 -1.92 6.93
N PRO A 38 -0.72 -3.03 7.28
CA PRO A 38 0.45 -3.47 6.53
C PRO A 38 0.05 -3.62 5.06
N ILE A 39 0.89 -3.11 4.16
CA ILE A 39 0.65 -3.27 2.72
C ILE A 39 0.68 -4.78 2.43
N GLN A 40 -0.48 -5.36 2.17
CA GLN A 40 -0.60 -6.77 1.80
C GLN A 40 -0.41 -6.88 0.30
N LEU A 41 0.76 -7.36 -0.13
CA LEU A 41 1.02 -7.68 -1.52
C LEU A 41 1.01 -9.20 -1.69
N THR A 42 0.06 -9.71 -2.45
CA THR A 42 0.12 -11.09 -2.95
C THR A 42 0.91 -11.11 -4.25
N GLN A 43 1.65 -12.18 -4.52
CA GLN A 43 2.36 -12.35 -5.80
C GLN A 43 1.40 -12.19 -6.99
N GLY A 44 0.20 -12.76 -6.90
CA GLY A 44 -0.84 -12.61 -7.92
C GLY A 44 -1.29 -11.16 -8.13
N GLY A 45 -1.48 -10.41 -7.04
CA GLY A 45 -1.83 -8.98 -7.11
C GLY A 45 -0.72 -8.12 -7.72
N ILE A 46 0.54 -8.38 -7.35
CA ILE A 46 1.71 -7.74 -7.96
C ILE A 46 1.75 -8.02 -9.47
N MET A 47 1.63 -9.29 -9.86
CA MET A 47 1.65 -9.69 -11.27
C MET A 47 0.51 -9.06 -12.06
N ALA A 48 -0.70 -9.04 -11.50
CA ALA A 48 -1.87 -8.42 -12.14
C ALA A 48 -1.65 -6.92 -12.37
N ALA A 49 -1.14 -6.18 -11.37
CA ALA A 49 -0.91 -4.74 -11.48
C ALA A 49 0.20 -4.40 -12.50
N ILE A 50 1.35 -5.08 -12.42
CA ILE A 50 2.50 -4.83 -13.32
C ILE A 50 2.16 -5.23 -14.75
N ASN A 51 1.62 -6.44 -14.96
CA ASN A 51 1.31 -6.91 -16.31
C ASN A 51 0.05 -6.26 -16.89
N GLY A 52 -0.92 -5.85 -16.07
CA GLY A 52 -2.03 -5.01 -16.52
C GLY A 52 -1.55 -3.66 -17.03
N THR A 53 -0.61 -3.03 -16.32
CA THR A 53 0.05 -1.79 -16.76
C THR A 53 0.80 -1.97 -18.07
N ARG A 54 1.55 -3.06 -18.21
CA ARG A 54 2.29 -3.37 -19.45
C ARG A 54 1.34 -3.66 -20.61
N ALA A 55 0.26 -4.39 -20.38
CA ALA A 55 -0.77 -4.66 -21.39
C ALA A 55 -1.43 -3.37 -21.89
N ALA A 56 -1.77 -2.43 -21.00
CA ALA A 56 -2.32 -1.13 -21.36
C ALA A 56 -1.35 -0.30 -22.24
N ALA A 57 -0.04 -0.55 -22.14
CA ALA A 57 0.99 0.07 -22.96
C ALA A 57 1.41 -0.77 -24.19
N GLY A 58 0.69 -1.86 -24.50
CA GLY A 58 0.99 -2.76 -25.62
C GLY A 58 2.31 -3.52 -25.47
N LYS A 59 2.75 -3.80 -24.22
CA LYS A 59 3.98 -4.52 -23.91
C LYS A 59 3.70 -5.96 -23.49
N PRO A 60 4.58 -6.92 -23.83
CA PRO A 60 4.44 -8.31 -23.39
C PRO A 60 4.54 -8.41 -21.87
N PRO A 61 3.89 -9.40 -21.23
CA PRO A 61 3.96 -9.58 -19.79
C PRO A 61 5.38 -9.97 -19.35
N LEU A 62 5.77 -9.55 -18.15
CA LEU A 62 6.96 -10.05 -17.46
C LEU A 62 6.59 -11.27 -16.61
N ARG A 63 7.52 -12.21 -16.49
CA ARG A 63 7.44 -13.36 -15.59
C ARG A 63 7.90 -12.96 -14.19
N TYR A 64 7.18 -13.39 -13.17
CA TYR A 64 7.62 -13.18 -11.79
C TYR A 64 8.84 -14.06 -11.48
N ASN A 65 9.87 -13.48 -10.85
CA ASN A 65 11.10 -14.18 -10.50
C ASN A 65 11.46 -13.91 -9.02
N ILE A 66 11.55 -14.98 -8.24
CA ILE A 66 11.81 -14.92 -6.79
C ILE A 66 13.20 -14.37 -6.44
N GLN A 67 14.19 -14.56 -7.30
CA GLN A 67 15.54 -14.03 -7.08
C GLN A 67 15.54 -12.50 -7.22
N LEU A 68 14.84 -11.98 -8.23
CA LEU A 68 14.65 -10.54 -8.40
C LEU A 68 13.81 -9.93 -7.26
N GLU A 69 12.81 -10.66 -6.76
CA GLU A 69 12.04 -10.23 -5.57
C GLU A 69 12.95 -10.13 -4.34
N ASN A 70 13.80 -11.14 -4.10
CA ASN A 70 14.72 -11.14 -2.96
C ASN A 70 15.68 -9.95 -3.03
N ALA A 71 16.20 -9.62 -4.22
CA ALA A 71 17.01 -8.43 -4.44
C ALA A 71 16.23 -7.13 -4.21
N ALA A 72 14.98 -7.05 -4.68
CA ALA A 72 14.11 -5.90 -4.46
C ALA A 72 13.78 -5.72 -2.97
N ARG A 73 13.52 -6.81 -2.25
CA ARG A 73 13.25 -6.82 -0.81
C ARG A 73 14.45 -6.35 -0.01
N SER A 74 15.66 -6.78 -0.39
CA SER A 74 16.90 -6.25 0.17
C SER A 74 16.96 -4.74 0.03
N GLN A 75 16.69 -4.20 -1.16
CA GLN A 75 16.74 -2.75 -1.40
C GLN A 75 15.66 -1.98 -0.63
N ALA A 76 14.41 -2.43 -0.69
CA ALA A 76 13.30 -1.78 0.03
C ALA A 76 13.59 -1.71 1.54
N ASN A 77 14.07 -2.82 2.13
CA ASN A 77 14.45 -2.88 3.53
C ASN A 77 15.63 -1.95 3.86
N LEU A 78 16.66 -1.88 3.00
CA LEU A 78 17.79 -0.97 3.19
C LEU A 78 17.35 0.50 3.16
N MET A 79 16.51 0.87 2.19
CA MET A 79 15.97 2.23 2.09
C MET A 79 15.12 2.59 3.31
N ALA A 80 14.26 1.67 3.77
CA ALA A 80 13.45 1.87 4.98
C ALA A 80 14.32 1.97 6.25
N ALA A 81 15.34 1.12 6.39
CA ALA A 81 16.22 1.12 7.55
C ALA A 81 17.00 2.44 7.67
N LYS A 82 17.50 2.96 6.54
CA LYS A 82 18.26 4.21 6.44
C LYS A 82 17.41 5.46 6.23
N ASP A 83 16.09 5.30 6.13
CA ASP A 83 15.13 6.36 5.79
C ASP A 83 15.56 7.22 4.58
N THR A 84 16.10 6.56 3.55
CA THR A 84 16.74 7.23 2.40
C THR A 84 16.33 6.55 1.10
N LEU A 85 15.80 7.33 0.14
CA LEU A 85 15.53 6.87 -1.22
C LEU A 85 16.83 6.93 -2.04
N SER A 86 17.36 5.78 -2.44
CA SER A 86 18.59 5.67 -3.22
C SER A 86 18.62 4.34 -3.99
N HIS A 87 19.38 4.28 -5.08
CA HIS A 87 19.71 3.02 -5.78
C HIS A 87 20.89 2.27 -5.14
N ASP A 88 21.70 2.99 -4.37
CA ASP A 88 22.90 2.46 -3.71
C ASP A 88 23.02 3.03 -2.29
N LEU A 89 23.13 2.13 -1.32
CA LEU A 89 23.32 2.43 0.09
C LEU A 89 24.55 1.70 0.67
N GLY A 90 25.53 1.41 -0.19
CA GLY A 90 26.73 0.61 0.09
C GLY A 90 26.67 -0.81 -0.51
N VAL A 91 25.60 -1.11 -1.26
CA VAL A 91 25.41 -2.38 -1.97
C VAL A 91 24.69 -2.04 -3.28
N THR A 92 25.37 -2.24 -4.40
CA THR A 92 24.87 -1.92 -5.74
C THR A 92 23.75 -2.87 -6.17
N LEU A 93 22.96 -2.47 -7.18
CA LEU A 93 21.96 -3.33 -7.81
C LEU A 93 22.57 -4.67 -8.26
N ARG A 94 23.73 -4.63 -8.94
CA ARG A 94 24.43 -5.84 -9.41
C ARG A 94 24.76 -6.78 -8.25
N GLN A 95 25.33 -6.27 -7.16
CA GLN A 95 25.65 -7.09 -5.99
C GLN A 95 24.39 -7.72 -5.37
N ARG A 96 23.28 -6.98 -5.27
CA ARG A 96 22.01 -7.50 -4.73
C ARG A 96 21.45 -8.64 -5.58
N VAL A 97 21.40 -8.48 -6.90
CA VAL A 97 20.84 -9.51 -7.80
C VAL A 97 21.74 -10.74 -7.87
N THR A 98 23.07 -10.57 -7.90
CA THR A 98 24.03 -11.69 -7.85
C THR A 98 23.94 -12.45 -6.53
N THR A 99 23.82 -11.74 -5.40
CA THR A 99 23.63 -12.38 -4.07
C THR A 99 22.33 -13.17 -4.01
N ALA A 100 21.29 -12.70 -4.69
CA ALA A 100 20.01 -13.41 -4.80
C ALA A 100 20.03 -14.57 -5.81
N GLY A 101 21.17 -14.81 -6.48
CA GLY A 101 21.35 -15.90 -7.45
C GLY A 101 20.90 -15.58 -8.88
N TYR A 102 20.60 -14.31 -9.19
CA TYR A 102 20.18 -13.89 -10.53
C TYR A 102 21.37 -13.44 -11.37
N ASP A 103 21.50 -14.05 -12.55
CA ASP A 103 22.50 -13.67 -13.55
C ASP A 103 21.82 -13.25 -14.86
N GLY A 104 21.86 -11.95 -15.14
CA GLY A 104 21.22 -11.33 -16.30
C GLY A 104 21.39 -9.81 -16.32
N ALA A 105 20.94 -9.17 -17.40
CA ALA A 105 20.79 -7.72 -17.44
C ALA A 105 19.65 -7.31 -16.51
N VAL A 106 19.83 -6.22 -15.77
CA VAL A 106 18.84 -5.76 -14.79
C VAL A 106 18.64 -4.25 -14.86
N GLY A 107 17.43 -3.81 -14.53
CA GLY A 107 17.07 -2.41 -14.32
C GLY A 107 16.24 -2.28 -13.05
N GLU A 108 16.30 -1.11 -12.41
CA GLU A 108 15.64 -0.87 -11.14
C GLU A 108 14.83 0.42 -11.15
N ASN A 109 13.63 0.35 -10.58
CA ASN A 109 12.85 1.49 -10.16
C ASN A 109 12.69 1.47 -8.64
N VAL A 110 12.94 2.60 -7.98
CA VAL A 110 12.64 2.80 -6.56
C VAL A 110 11.59 3.88 -6.38
N ALA A 111 10.81 3.83 -5.31
CA ALA A 111 9.88 4.89 -4.96
C ALA A 111 9.73 5.02 -3.44
N GLY A 112 9.37 6.22 -2.97
CA GLY A 112 9.16 6.53 -1.56
C GLY A 112 7.94 7.44 -1.38
N GLY A 113 7.09 7.13 -0.39
CA GLY A 113 5.92 7.94 -0.03
C GLY A 113 4.59 7.41 -0.54
N GLN A 114 4.59 6.54 -1.55
CA GLN A 114 3.37 5.97 -2.11
C GLN A 114 2.81 4.90 -1.17
N SER A 115 1.54 5.00 -0.81
CA SER A 115 0.89 4.08 0.13
C SER A 115 0.37 2.81 -0.55
N THR A 116 0.25 2.81 -1.88
CA THR A 116 -0.23 1.67 -2.66
C THR A 116 0.69 1.36 -3.85
N LEU A 117 0.59 0.12 -4.35
CA LEU A 117 1.32 -0.30 -5.55
C LEU A 117 0.91 0.54 -6.77
N ASP A 118 -0.37 0.85 -6.94
CA ASP A 118 -0.86 1.66 -8.05
C ASP A 118 -0.27 3.08 -8.02
N GLN A 119 -0.12 3.68 -6.84
CA GLN A 119 0.54 4.98 -6.71
C GLN A 119 2.03 4.90 -7.09
N ALA A 120 2.73 3.84 -6.69
CA ALA A 120 4.12 3.61 -7.07
C ALA A 120 4.27 3.43 -8.59
N ILE A 121 3.42 2.61 -9.19
CA ILE A 121 3.37 2.39 -10.65
C ILE A 121 3.11 3.70 -11.40
N ASN A 122 2.11 4.47 -10.98
CA ASN A 122 1.81 5.77 -11.60
C ASN A 122 2.99 6.75 -11.47
N GLY A 123 3.67 6.76 -10.32
CA GLY A 123 4.89 7.53 -10.12
C GLY A 123 6.02 7.11 -11.07
N TRP A 124 6.20 5.82 -11.30
CA TRP A 124 7.18 5.31 -12.28
C TRP A 124 6.77 5.65 -13.71
N LEU A 125 5.50 5.52 -14.09
CA LEU A 125 5.02 5.84 -15.43
C LEU A 125 5.15 7.32 -15.80
N ALA A 126 5.11 8.21 -14.79
CA ALA A 126 5.26 9.66 -14.95
C ALA A 126 6.74 10.10 -15.08
N SER A 127 7.70 9.26 -14.72
CA SER A 127 9.14 9.52 -14.89
C SER A 127 9.65 8.80 -16.14
N PRO A 128 10.21 9.51 -17.14
CA PRO A 128 10.70 8.86 -18.37
C PRO A 128 11.67 7.70 -18.10
N ALA A 129 12.67 7.91 -17.22
CA ALA A 129 13.66 6.87 -16.90
C ALA A 129 13.02 5.65 -16.21
N HIS A 130 12.09 5.85 -15.28
CA HIS A 130 11.42 4.73 -14.60
C HIS A 130 10.43 4.02 -15.53
N ARG A 131 9.74 4.78 -16.38
CA ARG A 131 8.84 4.26 -17.40
C ARG A 131 9.58 3.35 -18.37
N ASP A 132 10.77 3.74 -18.81
CA ASP A 132 11.59 2.94 -19.72
C ASP A 132 11.97 1.59 -19.11
N THR A 133 12.33 1.54 -17.83
CA THR A 133 12.57 0.26 -17.13
C THR A 133 11.29 -0.59 -17.05
N LEU A 134 10.18 0.01 -16.63
CA LEU A 134 8.90 -0.70 -16.42
C LEU A 134 8.30 -1.24 -17.71
N LEU A 135 8.46 -0.53 -18.83
CA LEU A 135 7.88 -0.84 -20.13
C LEU A 135 8.88 -1.40 -21.15
N SER A 136 10.13 -1.61 -20.75
CA SER A 136 11.15 -2.22 -21.60
C SER A 136 10.69 -3.58 -22.13
N THR A 137 10.92 -3.79 -23.43
CA THR A 137 10.74 -5.08 -24.11
C THR A 137 12.00 -5.95 -24.03
N LYS A 138 13.11 -5.40 -23.53
CA LYS A 138 14.37 -6.14 -23.34
C LYS A 138 14.38 -6.98 -22.06
N PHE A 139 13.59 -6.59 -21.07
CA PHE A 139 13.35 -7.38 -19.87
C PHE A 139 12.21 -8.38 -20.08
N GLN A 140 12.32 -9.53 -19.43
CA GLN A 140 11.39 -10.66 -19.53
C GLN A 140 10.88 -11.11 -18.15
N GLU A 141 11.57 -10.69 -17.08
CA GLU A 141 11.32 -11.10 -15.72
C GLU A 141 11.27 -9.89 -14.80
N PHE A 142 10.64 -10.04 -13.63
CA PHE A 142 10.66 -9.01 -12.61
C PHE A 142 10.48 -9.57 -11.20
N GLY A 143 10.88 -8.76 -10.22
CA GLY A 143 10.51 -8.90 -8.82
C GLY A 143 10.20 -7.54 -8.22
N LEU A 144 9.38 -7.52 -7.18
CA LEU A 144 8.95 -6.28 -6.52
C LEU A 144 8.80 -6.53 -5.02
N ALA A 145 9.23 -5.55 -4.23
CA ALA A 145 9.03 -5.56 -2.79
C ALA A 145 8.71 -4.17 -2.25
N VAL A 146 8.11 -4.15 -1.06
CA VAL A 146 7.82 -2.94 -0.29
C VAL A 146 8.31 -3.14 1.14
N ALA A 147 8.80 -2.06 1.74
CA ALA A 147 9.12 -1.99 3.16
C ALA A 147 8.55 -0.72 3.77
N THR A 148 8.11 -0.80 5.02
CA THR A 148 7.59 0.35 5.76
C THR A 148 8.39 0.59 7.02
N VAL A 149 8.60 1.87 7.34
CA VAL A 149 9.15 2.27 8.64
C VAL A 149 8.03 2.18 9.69
N PRO A 150 8.24 1.57 10.87
CA PRO A 150 7.22 1.46 11.91
C PRO A 150 6.65 2.82 12.36
N ALA A 151 5.34 2.87 12.61
CA ALA A 151 4.61 4.12 12.89
C ALA A 151 5.18 4.95 14.07
N ASN A 152 5.82 4.29 15.04
CA ASN A 152 6.47 4.93 16.19
C ASN A 152 7.82 5.60 15.86
N ARG A 153 8.29 5.52 14.61
CA ARG A 153 9.47 6.23 14.11
C ARG A 153 9.06 7.33 13.12
N THR A 154 9.69 8.50 13.24
CA THR A 154 9.67 9.53 12.20
C THR A 154 10.36 9.00 10.94
N SER A 155 9.77 9.25 9.79
CA SER A 155 10.30 8.81 8.50
C SER A 155 9.96 9.83 7.42
N LYS A 156 10.92 10.11 6.53
CA LYS A 156 10.75 10.99 5.38
C LYS A 156 9.69 10.49 4.40
N TYR A 157 9.67 9.18 4.13
CA TYR A 157 8.81 8.59 3.11
C TYR A 157 7.82 7.55 3.64
N ARG A 158 8.01 7.02 4.86
CA ARG A 158 7.23 5.94 5.50
C ARG A 158 7.24 4.60 4.76
N THR A 159 7.01 4.59 3.45
CA THR A 159 6.93 3.42 2.58
C THR A 159 7.98 3.54 1.49
N TYR A 160 8.67 2.44 1.23
CA TYR A 160 9.75 2.32 0.25
C TYR A 160 9.49 1.13 -0.67
N TRP A 161 9.48 1.38 -1.97
CA TRP A 161 9.23 0.38 -3.02
C TRP A 161 10.49 0.14 -3.82
N ALA A 162 10.73 -1.11 -4.20
CA ALA A 162 11.73 -1.49 -5.18
C ALA A 162 11.11 -2.45 -6.20
N PHE A 163 11.27 -2.13 -7.49
CA PHE A 163 10.95 -2.98 -8.62
C PHE A 163 12.24 -3.24 -9.38
N ILE A 164 12.55 -4.51 -9.63
CA ILE A 164 13.72 -4.91 -10.40
C ILE A 164 13.23 -5.74 -11.58
N ALA A 165 13.55 -5.29 -12.79
CA ALA A 165 13.33 -6.02 -14.02
C ALA A 165 14.62 -6.74 -14.44
N GLY A 166 14.48 -7.91 -15.05
CA GLY A 166 15.59 -8.76 -15.47
C GLY A 166 15.36 -9.37 -16.85
N GLY A 167 16.44 -9.74 -17.52
CA GLY A 167 16.42 -10.43 -18.80
C GLY A 167 17.81 -10.84 -19.28
N PRO A 168 17.90 -11.42 -20.49
CA PRO A 168 19.19 -11.84 -21.05
C PRO A 168 20.10 -10.63 -21.31
N PHE A 169 21.42 -10.83 -21.17
CA PHE A 169 22.40 -9.80 -21.50
C PHE A 169 22.39 -9.43 -22.99
N GLU A 170 22.06 -10.40 -23.85
CA GLU A 170 22.07 -10.29 -25.31
C GLU A 170 21.12 -9.21 -25.82
N ALA A 171 20.02 -8.93 -25.10
CA ALA A 171 19.07 -7.88 -25.48
C ALA A 171 19.66 -6.45 -25.36
N TRP A 172 20.85 -6.31 -24.75
CA TRP A 172 21.52 -5.04 -24.46
C TRP A 172 22.86 -4.86 -25.18
N ARG A 173 23.22 -5.78 -26.06
CA ARG A 173 24.36 -5.63 -26.98
C ARG A 173 23.98 -4.85 -28.23
#